data_AF-A0A972QF10-F1
#
_entry.id   AF-A0A972QF10-F1
#
_cell.length_a   1.000
_cell.length_b   1.000
_cell.length_c   1.000
_cell.angle_alpha   90.00
_cell.angle_beta   90.00
_cell.angle_gamma   90.00
#
_symmetry.space_group_name_H-M   'P 1'
#
loop_
_entity.id
_entity.type
_entity.pdbx_description
1 polymer ?
#
loop_
_entity_poly.entity_id
_entity_poly.type
_entity_poly.pdbx_seq_one_letter_code
_entity_poly.pdbx_strand_id
1 'polypeptide(L)'
;KDRIDNLTGVIFARDILDVPDTLANIGQFIRKAVFVPELKRADDLLISFQKTRDSIAIVVDEYGGSVGIITLEDILEEVVGEIRDEYDSETGQFVRLGKNRFLVNAAMEIEHANEKMNLNLPKEDYETIGGFLLKQMGKIPKKGETIIYKNIKYTIMQSNNRTIKEILIETQD
;
A
#
# COMPACT_ATOMS: atom_id res chain seq x y z
N LYS A 1 -29.97 10.24 -12.16
CA LYS A 1 -30.55 9.30 -13.15
C LYS A 1 -29.83 9.42 -14.49
N ASP A 2 -29.01 10.45 -14.68
CA ASP A 2 -28.09 10.59 -15.81
C ASP A 2 -26.65 10.52 -15.29
N ARG A 3 -26.19 9.30 -15.01
CA ARG A 3 -24.75 9.02 -14.90
C ARG A 3 -24.33 8.38 -16.21
N ILE A 4 -23.14 8.70 -16.69
CA ILE A 4 -22.59 8.08 -17.89
C ILE A 4 -22.44 6.57 -17.66
N ASP A 5 -21.98 6.19 -16.46
CA ASP A 5 -21.90 4.80 -16.03
C ASP A 5 -23.14 4.36 -15.25
N ASN A 6 -23.69 3.21 -15.62
CA ASN A 6 -24.84 2.63 -14.94
C ASN A 6 -24.40 1.64 -13.85
N LEU A 7 -23.95 2.18 -12.72
CA LEU A 7 -23.60 1.39 -11.54
C LEU A 7 -24.83 1.16 -10.64
N THR A 8 -25.30 -0.09 -10.59
CA THR A 8 -26.55 -0.48 -9.92
C THR A 8 -26.45 -0.50 -8.38
N GLY A 9 -25.26 -0.78 -7.83
CA GLY A 9 -25.01 -0.75 -6.39
C GLY A 9 -23.74 -1.51 -6.00
N VAL A 10 -23.64 -1.88 -4.72
CA VAL A 10 -22.53 -2.66 -4.15
C VAL A 10 -23.05 -3.91 -3.47
N ILE A 11 -22.25 -4.98 -3.45
CA ILE A 11 -22.55 -6.21 -2.72
C ILE A 11 -21.36 -6.52 -1.84
N PHE A 12 -21.61 -6.83 -0.57
CA PHE A 12 -20.58 -7.29 0.35
C PHE A 12 -20.53 -8.81 0.32
N ALA A 13 -19.33 -9.39 0.23
CA ALA A 13 -19.15 -10.85 0.20
C ALA A 13 -19.86 -11.54 1.38
N ARG A 14 -19.80 -10.95 2.57
CA ARG A 14 -20.51 -11.45 3.78
C ARG A 14 -22.02 -11.63 3.61
N ASP A 15 -22.65 -10.85 2.73
CA ASP A 15 -24.08 -10.94 2.47
C ASP A 15 -24.43 -12.15 1.56
N ILE A 16 -23.42 -12.76 0.93
CA ILE A 16 -23.55 -13.92 0.04
C ILE A 16 -23.07 -15.22 0.71
N LEU A 17 -22.15 -15.14 1.69
CA LEU A 17 -21.49 -16.32 2.28
C LEU A 17 -22.47 -17.37 2.85
N ASP A 18 -23.61 -16.93 3.38
CA ASP A 18 -24.61 -17.80 4.01
C ASP A 18 -25.75 -18.21 3.06
N VAL A 19 -25.63 -17.95 1.76
CA VAL A 19 -26.68 -18.25 0.78
C VAL A 19 -26.57 -19.72 0.35
N PRO A 20 -27.54 -20.58 0.72
CA PRO A 20 -27.46 -22.02 0.46
C PRO A 20 -27.71 -22.39 -1.01
N ASP A 21 -28.32 -21.48 -1.79
CA ASP A 21 -28.69 -21.71 -3.18
C ASP A 21 -27.76 -20.92 -4.12
N THR A 22 -26.98 -21.63 -4.91
CA THR A 22 -26.08 -21.04 -5.92
C THR A 22 -26.82 -20.43 -7.11
N LEU A 23 -28.14 -20.65 -7.21
CA LEU A 23 -29.03 -20.03 -8.21
C LEU A 23 -29.73 -18.77 -7.69
N ALA A 24 -29.45 -18.35 -6.45
CA ALA A 24 -30.03 -17.15 -5.87
C ALA A 24 -29.76 -15.91 -6.74
N ASN A 25 -30.81 -15.11 -6.98
CA ASN A 25 -30.68 -13.87 -7.76
C ASN A 25 -29.77 -12.88 -7.03
N ILE A 26 -28.63 -12.54 -7.64
CA ILE A 26 -27.64 -11.63 -7.05
C ILE A 26 -28.20 -10.23 -6.74
N GLY A 27 -29.25 -9.82 -7.46
CA GLY A 27 -29.93 -8.54 -7.31
C GLY A 27 -30.50 -8.29 -5.92
N GLN A 28 -30.84 -9.34 -5.17
CA GLN A 28 -31.37 -9.22 -3.82
C GLN A 28 -30.33 -8.77 -2.79
N PHE A 29 -29.03 -8.93 -3.10
CA PHE A 29 -27.93 -8.53 -2.22
C PHE A 29 -27.38 -7.14 -2.57
N ILE A 30 -27.90 -6.51 -3.63
CA ILE A 30 -27.45 -5.18 -4.07
C ILE A 30 -27.88 -4.15 -3.04
N ARG A 31 -26.89 -3.53 -2.40
CA ARG A 31 -27.06 -2.34 -1.56
C ARG A 31 -26.85 -1.09 -2.39
N LYS A 32 -27.53 -0.01 -2.00
CA LYS A 32 -27.39 1.29 -2.66
C LYS A 32 -25.95 1.79 -2.52
N ALA A 33 -25.30 2.07 -3.65
CA ALA A 33 -23.98 2.70 -3.66
C ALA A 33 -24.07 4.16 -3.19
N VAL A 34 -23.11 4.56 -2.36
CA VAL A 34 -22.85 5.96 -2.03
C VAL A 34 -21.92 6.52 -3.10
N PHE A 35 -22.17 7.76 -3.51
CA PHE A 35 -21.39 8.42 -4.55
C PHE A 35 -20.82 9.72 -4.02
N VAL A 36 -19.55 9.98 -4.31
CA VAL A 36 -18.81 11.14 -3.82
C VAL A 36 -18.02 11.79 -4.97
N PRO A 37 -17.96 13.13 -5.04
CA PRO A 37 -17.12 13.80 -6.02
C PRO A 37 -15.63 13.52 -5.78
N GLU A 38 -14.84 13.41 -6.85
CA GLU A 38 -13.38 13.25 -6.78
C GLU A 38 -12.71 14.36 -5.94
N LEU A 39 -13.22 15.59 -6.03
CA LEU A 39 -12.68 16.75 -5.31
C LEU A 39 -13.12 16.84 -3.83
N LYS A 40 -13.88 15.86 -3.31
CA LYS A 40 -14.32 15.87 -1.91
C LYS A 40 -13.13 15.62 -0.98
N ARG A 41 -12.97 16.46 0.04
CA ARG A 41 -11.89 16.32 1.02
C ARG A 41 -12.04 15.03 1.85
N ALA A 42 -10.91 14.39 2.15
CA ALA A 42 -10.87 13.10 2.84
C ALA A 42 -11.39 13.17 4.29
N ASP A 43 -11.13 14.26 5.01
CA ASP A 43 -11.65 14.50 6.36
C ASP A 43 -13.17 14.67 6.38
N ASP A 44 -13.72 15.40 5.42
CA ASP A 44 -15.17 15.54 5.24
C ASP A 44 -15.82 14.20 4.86
N LEU A 45 -15.12 13.39 4.05
CA LEU A 45 -15.56 12.04 3.69
C LEU A 45 -15.56 11.09 4.90
N LEU A 46 -14.51 11.12 5.72
CA LEU A 46 -14.41 10.35 6.97
C LEU A 46 -15.58 10.63 7.92
N ILE A 47 -15.89 11.92 8.14
CA ILE A 47 -17.04 12.32 8.98
C ILE A 47 -18.35 11.78 8.38
N SER A 48 -18.49 11.79 7.05
CA SER A 48 -19.69 11.25 6.41
C SER A 48 -19.83 9.74 6.58
N PHE A 49 -18.74 8.97 6.40
CA PHE A 49 -18.71 7.52 6.65
C PHE A 49 -19.05 7.17 8.10
N GLN A 50 -18.52 7.93 9.07
CA GLN A 50 -18.86 7.74 10.49
C GLN A 50 -20.35 7.97 10.79
N LYS A 51 -20.97 8.96 10.14
CA LYS A 51 -22.39 9.29 10.35
C LYS A 51 -23.32 8.28 9.70
N THR A 52 -23.02 7.84 8.47
CA THR A 52 -23.89 6.95 7.70
C THR A 52 -23.61 5.47 7.95
N ARG A 53 -22.48 5.15 8.61
CA ARG A 53 -21.96 3.78 8.78
C ARG A 53 -21.67 3.07 7.46
N ASP A 54 -21.35 3.86 6.42
CA ASP A 54 -20.86 3.33 5.16
C ASP A 54 -19.35 3.12 5.24
N SER A 55 -18.84 2.10 4.56
CA SER A 55 -17.41 1.77 4.49
C SER A 55 -16.83 1.87 3.08
N ILE A 56 -17.67 2.15 2.07
CA ILE A 56 -17.28 2.24 0.66
C ILE A 56 -18.11 3.30 -0.06
N ALA A 57 -17.47 4.05 -0.95
CA ALA A 57 -18.13 4.94 -1.88
C ALA A 57 -17.55 4.81 -3.28
N ILE A 58 -18.38 5.11 -4.27
CA ILE A 58 -17.98 5.25 -5.67
C ILE A 58 -17.58 6.71 -5.88
N VAL A 59 -16.37 6.93 -6.39
CA VAL A 59 -15.86 8.24 -6.74
C VAL A 59 -16.32 8.59 -8.15
N VAL A 60 -16.84 9.80 -8.33
CA VAL A 60 -17.34 10.29 -9.62
C VAL A 60 -16.70 11.62 -10.01
N ASP A 61 -16.54 11.81 -11.32
CA ASP A 61 -16.14 13.09 -11.91
C ASP A 61 -17.34 14.07 -12.00
N GLU A 62 -17.09 15.26 -12.55
CA GLU A 62 -18.10 16.31 -12.71
C GLU A 62 -19.19 15.97 -13.75
N TYR A 63 -18.93 15.02 -14.64
CA TYR A 63 -19.85 14.57 -15.68
C TYR A 63 -20.66 13.34 -15.23
N GLY A 64 -20.41 12.82 -14.01
CA GLY A 64 -21.06 11.65 -13.45
C GLY A 64 -20.52 10.32 -13.97
N GLY A 65 -19.33 10.33 -14.57
CA GLY A 65 -18.53 9.14 -14.85
C GLY A 65 -17.90 8.60 -13.56
N SER A 66 -17.82 7.27 -13.44
CA SER A 66 -17.15 6.63 -12.31
C SER A 66 -15.64 6.60 -12.54
N VAL A 67 -14.88 7.18 -11.62
CA VAL A 67 -13.41 7.21 -11.69
C VAL A 67 -12.77 6.13 -10.83
N GLY A 68 -13.48 5.66 -9.79
CA GLY A 68 -12.98 4.60 -8.92
C GLY A 68 -13.84 4.36 -7.68
N ILE A 69 -13.24 3.70 -6.69
CA ILE A 69 -13.82 3.46 -5.37
C ILE A 69 -12.89 4.01 -4.30
N ILE A 70 -13.46 4.35 -3.15
CA ILE A 70 -12.72 4.72 -1.95
C ILE A 70 -13.38 4.06 -0.75
N THR A 71 -12.58 3.54 0.18
CA THR A 71 -13.06 2.90 1.40
C THR A 71 -12.72 3.70 2.64
N LEU A 72 -13.35 3.35 3.76
CA LEU A 72 -13.02 3.94 5.05
C LEU A 72 -11.57 3.62 5.44
N GLU A 73 -11.11 2.41 5.13
CA GLU A 73 -9.74 1.95 5.37
C GLU A 73 -8.72 2.83 4.65
N ASP A 74 -8.93 3.17 3.37
CA ASP A 74 -8.05 4.06 2.60
C ASP A 74 -7.87 5.42 3.30
N ILE A 75 -8.96 5.98 3.83
CA ILE A 75 -8.94 7.28 4.50
C ILE A 75 -8.24 7.18 5.87
N LEU A 76 -8.47 6.09 6.60
CA LEU A 76 -7.81 5.84 7.87
C LEU A 76 -6.30 5.62 7.68
N GLU A 77 -5.89 4.91 6.64
CA GLU A 77 -4.48 4.69 6.31
C GLU A 77 -3.76 6.01 6.00
N GLU A 78 -4.38 6.93 5.27
CA GLU A 78 -3.77 8.24 5.00
C GLU A 78 -3.63 9.12 6.25
N VAL A 79 -4.55 8.99 7.22
CA VAL A 79 -4.52 9.77 8.48
C VAL A 79 -3.55 9.16 9.49
N VAL A 80 -3.54 7.83 9.60
CA VAL A 80 -2.82 7.12 10.66
C VAL A 80 -1.46 6.58 10.19
N GLY A 81 -1.32 6.31 8.89
CA GLY A 81 -0.28 5.42 8.36
C GLY A 81 -0.58 3.96 8.70
N GLU A 82 0.33 3.04 8.37
CA GLU A 82 0.31 1.70 8.97
C GLU A 82 0.48 1.87 10.49
N ILE A 83 -0.52 1.48 11.28
CA ILE A 83 -0.41 1.44 12.75
C ILE A 83 0.64 0.37 13.06
N ARG A 84 1.89 0.81 13.25
CA ARG A 84 3.00 -0.04 13.66
C ARG A 84 2.85 -0.34 15.14
N ASP A 85 2.50 -1.59 15.44
CA ASP A 85 2.62 -2.13 16.80
C ASP A 85 4.11 -2.27 17.16
N GLU A 86 4.48 -2.06 18.43
CA GLU A 86 5.86 -2.24 18.92
C GLU A 86 6.36 -3.69 18.80
N TYR A 87 5.45 -4.62 18.46
CA TYR A 87 5.69 -6.06 18.35
C TYR A 87 5.56 -6.63 16.92
N ASP A 88 5.33 -5.82 15.89
CA ASP A 88 5.02 -6.31 14.52
C ASP A 88 6.26 -6.70 13.68
N SER A 89 7.39 -7.03 14.33
CA SER A 89 8.73 -6.79 13.80
C SER A 89 9.42 -7.92 13.01
N GLU A 90 8.79 -9.04 12.65
CA GLU A 90 9.57 -10.10 11.96
C GLU A 90 9.04 -10.63 10.61
N THR A 91 7.75 -10.53 10.28
CA THR A 91 7.22 -11.28 9.12
C THR A 91 6.99 -10.47 7.84
N GLY A 92 6.97 -9.12 7.92
CA GLY A 92 6.59 -8.26 6.78
C GLY A 92 7.71 -7.44 6.14
N GLN A 93 8.90 -7.36 6.75
CA GLN A 93 9.94 -6.44 6.29
C GLN A 93 10.82 -6.99 5.16
N PHE A 94 10.92 -8.32 5.02
CA PHE A 94 11.67 -8.94 3.93
C PHE A 94 11.26 -10.37 3.61
N VAL A 95 11.54 -10.80 2.38
CA VAL A 95 11.40 -12.17 1.89
C VAL A 95 12.77 -12.68 1.45
N ARG A 96 13.20 -13.82 1.99
CA ARG A 96 14.43 -14.50 1.55
C ARG A 96 14.16 -15.30 0.27
N LEU A 97 14.73 -14.85 -0.85
CA LEU A 97 14.59 -15.49 -2.17
C LEU A 97 15.68 -16.56 -2.44
N GLY A 98 16.72 -16.60 -1.61
CA GLY A 98 17.82 -17.57 -1.71
C GLY A 98 18.84 -17.39 -0.59
N LYS A 99 19.95 -18.13 -0.64
CA LYS A 99 21.00 -18.09 0.40
C LYS A 99 21.49 -16.67 0.69
N ASN A 100 21.65 -15.87 -0.37
CA ASN A 100 22.26 -14.55 -0.37
C ASN A 100 21.39 -13.52 -1.12
N ARG A 101 20.08 -13.76 -1.23
CA ARG A 101 19.15 -12.91 -1.99
C ARG A 101 17.91 -12.61 -1.16
N PHE A 102 17.61 -11.33 -0.97
CA PHE A 102 16.53 -10.86 -0.12
C PHE A 102 15.74 -9.76 -0.84
N LEU A 103 14.42 -9.89 -0.84
CA LEU A 103 13.52 -8.80 -1.24
C LEU A 103 13.10 -8.07 0.03
N VAL A 104 13.31 -6.76 0.11
CA VAL A 104 13.26 -6.02 1.37
C VAL A 104 12.44 -4.76 1.20
N ASN A 105 11.56 -4.48 2.16
CA ASN A 105 10.90 -3.19 2.28
C ASN A 105 11.94 -2.12 2.61
N ALA A 106 12.02 -1.07 1.80
CA ALA A 106 13.02 -0.03 1.95
C ALA A 106 12.89 0.76 3.27
N ALA A 107 11.74 0.69 3.94
CA ALA A 107 11.53 1.26 5.27
C ALA A 107 12.12 0.43 6.41
N MET A 108 12.70 -0.75 6.13
CA MET A 108 13.42 -1.55 7.12
C MET A 108 14.55 -0.72 7.74
N GLU A 109 14.62 -0.75 9.07
CA GLU A 109 15.68 -0.07 9.82
C GLU A 109 17.03 -0.71 9.55
N ILE A 110 18.06 0.12 9.48
CA ILE A 110 19.42 -0.34 9.17
C ILE A 110 19.94 -1.32 10.22
N GLU A 111 19.61 -1.09 11.49
CA GLU A 111 20.00 -1.97 12.60
C GLU A 111 19.43 -3.37 12.39
N HIS A 112 18.12 -3.47 12.13
CA HIS A 112 17.46 -4.73 11.88
C HIS A 112 17.97 -5.41 10.59
N ALA A 113 18.21 -4.65 9.53
CA ALA A 113 18.78 -5.18 8.29
C ALA A 113 20.20 -5.72 8.49
N ASN A 114 21.02 -5.05 9.29
CA ASN A 114 22.36 -5.51 9.65
C ASN A 114 22.32 -6.79 10.47
N GLU A 115 21.42 -6.88 11.45
CA GLU A 115 21.25 -8.08 12.27
C GLU A 115 20.79 -9.30 11.44
N LYS A 116 19.80 -9.12 10.56
CA LYS A 116 19.18 -10.22 9.82
C LYS A 116 19.96 -10.65 8.58
N MET A 117 20.69 -9.73 7.94
CA MET A 117 21.34 -9.96 6.64
C MET A 117 22.84 -9.68 6.63
N ASN A 118 23.43 -9.26 7.77
CA ASN A 118 24.85 -8.97 7.93
C ASN A 118 25.41 -7.91 6.94
N LEU A 119 24.63 -6.86 6.68
CA LEU A 119 24.93 -5.87 5.63
C LEU A 119 26.03 -4.85 6.04
N ASN A 120 26.28 -4.65 7.33
CA ASN A 120 27.23 -3.68 7.87
C ASN A 120 27.05 -2.25 7.32
N LEU A 121 25.79 -1.84 7.14
CA LEU A 121 25.38 -0.50 6.74
C LEU A 121 25.58 0.50 7.91
N PRO A 122 26.07 1.72 7.64
CA PRO A 122 26.23 2.76 8.67
C PRO A 122 24.88 3.29 9.18
N LYS A 123 24.83 3.88 10.39
CA LYS A 123 23.61 4.48 11.00
C LYS A 123 23.69 6.02 11.16
N GLU A 124 24.76 6.67 10.68
CA GLU A 124 25.10 8.04 11.12
C GLU A 124 24.07 9.10 10.68
N ASP A 125 23.61 9.09 9.42
CA ASP A 125 22.70 10.11 8.90
C ASP A 125 21.32 9.55 8.45
N TYR A 126 21.05 8.28 8.76
CA TYR A 126 19.91 7.55 8.18
C TYR A 126 19.42 6.44 9.10
N GLU A 127 18.10 6.31 9.18
CA GLU A 127 17.43 5.29 9.99
C GLU A 127 17.11 4.03 9.17
N THR A 128 16.80 4.17 7.87
CA THR A 128 16.30 3.08 7.01
C THR A 128 17.22 2.81 5.81
N ILE A 129 17.16 1.59 5.26
CA ILE A 129 17.92 1.21 4.05
C ILE A 129 17.58 2.16 2.89
N GLY A 130 16.30 2.48 2.70
CA GLY A 130 15.85 3.40 1.65
C GLY A 130 16.46 4.79 1.79
N GLY A 131 16.50 5.34 3.00
CA GLY A 131 17.14 6.63 3.28
C GLY A 131 18.63 6.62 2.94
N PHE A 132 19.35 5.57 3.36
CA PHE A 132 20.75 5.37 3.02
C PHE A 132 20.98 5.33 1.49
N LEU A 133 20.19 4.53 0.76
CA LEU A 133 20.34 4.38 -0.69
C LEU A 133 20.00 5.68 -1.43
N LEU A 134 18.94 6.40 -1.04
CA LEU A 134 18.60 7.70 -1.62
C LEU A 134 19.74 8.71 -1.46
N LYS A 135 20.36 8.74 -0.28
CA LYS A 135 21.51 9.62 -0.02
C LYS A 135 22.71 9.27 -0.90
N GLN A 136 23.03 7.98 -1.01
CA GLN A 136 24.14 7.52 -1.85
C GLN A 136 23.90 7.78 -3.34
N MET A 137 22.67 7.61 -3.81
CA MET A 137 22.32 7.82 -5.21
C MET A 137 22.10 9.30 -5.56
N GLY A 138 21.84 10.17 -4.57
CA GLY A 138 21.65 11.61 -4.75
C GLY A 138 20.37 12.00 -5.51
N LYS A 139 19.51 11.03 -5.81
CA LYS A 139 18.25 11.18 -6.54
C LYS A 139 17.30 10.06 -6.15
N ILE A 140 16.02 10.21 -6.52
CA ILE A 140 15.07 9.10 -6.47
C ILE A 140 15.36 8.17 -7.65
N PRO A 141 15.79 6.93 -7.41
CA PRO A 141 16.16 6.01 -8.48
C PRO A 141 14.92 5.38 -9.12
N LYS A 142 15.05 5.01 -10.40
CA LYS A 142 14.04 4.22 -11.11
C LYS A 142 14.18 2.74 -10.81
N LYS A 143 13.10 1.99 -11.02
CA LYS A 143 13.12 0.52 -11.00
C LYS A 143 14.23 -0.02 -11.91
N GLY A 144 14.98 -0.99 -11.41
CA GLY A 144 16.10 -1.64 -12.08
C GLY A 144 17.44 -0.93 -11.91
N GLU A 145 17.48 0.31 -11.39
CA GLU A 145 18.75 0.92 -11.04
C GLU A 145 19.42 0.15 -9.89
N THR A 146 20.76 0.11 -9.90
CA THR A 146 21.54 -0.66 -8.95
C THR A 146 22.65 0.17 -8.34
N ILE A 147 22.95 -0.07 -7.07
CA ILE A 147 24.13 0.46 -6.40
C ILE A 147 24.86 -0.67 -5.67
N ILE A 148 26.19 -0.60 -5.64
CA ILE A 148 27.04 -1.53 -4.93
C ILE A 148 27.67 -0.80 -3.75
N TYR A 149 27.52 -1.37 -2.56
CA TYR A 149 28.15 -0.85 -1.35
C TYR A 149 28.72 -2.02 -0.54
N LYS A 150 30.00 -1.93 -0.16
CA LYS A 150 30.73 -3.00 0.55
C LYS A 150 30.53 -4.41 -0.06
N ASN A 151 30.64 -4.51 -1.39
CA ASN A 151 30.43 -5.74 -2.18
C ASN A 151 29.02 -6.35 -2.13
N ILE A 152 28.03 -5.63 -1.59
CA ILE A 152 26.62 -6.01 -1.61
C ILE A 152 25.93 -5.18 -2.70
N LYS A 153 25.13 -5.85 -3.53
CA LYS A 153 24.37 -5.20 -4.60
C LYS A 153 22.94 -4.94 -4.13
N TYR A 154 22.49 -3.71 -4.32
CA TYR A 154 21.14 -3.25 -4.03
C TYR A 154 20.48 -2.87 -5.35
N THR A 155 19.40 -3.56 -5.72
CA THR A 155 18.63 -3.30 -6.94
C THR A 155 17.27 -2.73 -6.57
N ILE A 156 16.91 -1.59 -7.14
CA ILE A 156 15.62 -0.95 -6.87
C ILE A 156 14.51 -1.73 -7.57
N MET A 157 13.59 -2.31 -6.80
CA MET A 157 12.47 -3.07 -7.35
C MET A 157 11.23 -2.18 -7.53
N GLN A 158 11.05 -1.23 -6.62
CA GLN A 158 9.97 -0.24 -6.67
C GLN A 158 10.36 1.07 -5.99
N SER A 159 9.98 2.19 -6.59
CA SER A 159 10.08 3.55 -6.05
C SER A 159 8.86 4.37 -6.45
N ASN A 160 8.58 5.43 -5.70
CA ASN A 160 7.59 6.45 -6.07
C ASN A 160 8.30 7.82 -6.19
N ASN A 161 7.55 8.90 -6.41
CA ASN A 161 8.10 10.26 -6.57
C ASN A 161 8.76 10.85 -5.32
N ARG A 162 8.82 10.12 -4.20
CA ARG A 162 9.38 10.61 -2.92
C ARG A 162 10.43 9.68 -2.33
N THR A 163 10.31 8.36 -2.52
CA THR A 163 11.15 7.38 -1.84
C THR A 163 11.26 6.04 -2.59
N ILE A 164 12.15 5.18 -2.12
CA ILE A 164 12.24 3.77 -2.51
C ILE A 164 11.23 2.97 -1.66
N LYS A 165 10.57 1.99 -2.26
CA LYS A 165 9.60 1.11 -1.57
C LYS A 165 10.14 -0.30 -1.38
N GLU A 166 10.80 -0.86 -2.39
CA GLU A 166 11.27 -2.24 -2.36
C GLU A 166 12.65 -2.37 -3.00
N ILE A 167 13.51 -3.17 -2.39
CA ILE A 167 14.90 -3.38 -2.77
C ILE A 167 15.19 -4.87 -2.82
N LEU A 168 15.84 -5.32 -3.89
CA LEU A 168 16.46 -6.63 -3.97
C LEU A 168 17.93 -6.49 -3.53
N ILE A 169 18.29 -7.19 -2.46
CA ILE A 169 19.64 -7.21 -1.89
C ILE A 169 20.30 -8.54 -2.24
N GLU A 170 21.50 -8.48 -2.83
CA GLU A 170 22.30 -9.64 -3.20
C GLU A 170 23.67 -9.54 -2.51
N THR A 171 23.93 -10.42 -1.54
CA THR A 171 25.22 -10.54 -0.84
C THR A 171 26.14 -11.51 -1.59
N GLN A 172 27.46 -11.36 -1.44
CA GLN A 172 28.41 -12.37 -1.92
C GLN A 172 28.59 -13.47 -0.85
N ASP A 173 29.03 -14.66 -1.27
CA ASP A 173 29.33 -15.80 -0.38
C ASP A 173 30.49 -15.53 0.59
#